data_AF-A0A952KQ84-F1
#
_entry.id   AF-A0A952KQ84-F1
#
_cell.length_a   1.000
_cell.length_b   1.000
_cell.length_c   1.000
_cell.angle_alpha   90.00
_cell.angle_beta   90.00
_cell.angle_gamma   90.00
#
_symmetry.space_group_name_H-M   'P 1'
#
loop_
_entity.id
_entity.type
_entity.pdbx_description
1 polymer ?
#
loop_
_entity_poly.entity_id
_entity_poly.type
_entity_poly.pdbx_seq_one_letter_code
_entity_poly.pdbx_strand_id
1 'polypeptide(L)'
;LRFVVFNLELNEGSEEAFATGHDRDRFDDVCDHIVVERIECGSVIGTYRLQTGLRALQSHGYYSAQEFDLSPYESLRERTIELGRACIHRDHRLPEVLNLLWKAIARYAKERDARWMIGCCSLNSQDAAEGWSVFRGLKEYQVEEHLRTLPLPALRMEPAGDEAEVKQPPKLLRSYLALGARICGEPAIDREFRTIDFLTLMDLERLHPRMAARLFG
;
A
#
# COMPACT_ATOMS: atom_id res chain seq x y z
N LEU A 1 -5.63 -8.07 -15.11
CA LEU A 1 -6.08 -6.87 -14.36
C LEU A 1 -4.94 -5.90 -14.08
N ARG A 2 -3.92 -6.27 -13.27
CA ARG A 2 -2.83 -5.37 -12.86
C ARG A 2 -2.13 -4.66 -14.02
N PHE A 3 -1.76 -5.39 -15.08
CA PHE A 3 -1.16 -4.80 -16.28
C PHE A 3 -2.02 -3.65 -16.87
N VAL A 4 -3.32 -3.89 -17.05
CA VAL A 4 -4.24 -2.87 -17.58
C VAL A 4 -4.27 -1.63 -16.68
N VAL A 5 -4.31 -1.80 -15.36
CA VAL A 5 -4.40 -0.66 -14.44
C VAL A 5 -3.06 0.06 -14.29
N PHE A 6 -2.01 -0.63 -13.87
CA PHE A 6 -0.72 0.02 -13.57
C PHE A 6 0.00 0.47 -14.84
N ASN A 7 0.00 -0.34 -15.91
CA ASN A 7 0.84 -0.07 -17.07
C ASN A 7 0.11 0.76 -18.12
N LEU A 8 -1.13 0.35 -18.48
CA LEU A 8 -1.86 1.03 -19.56
C LEU A 8 -2.61 2.28 -19.08
N GLU A 9 -3.21 2.25 -17.90
CA GLU A 9 -4.00 3.37 -17.39
C GLU A 9 -3.16 4.38 -16.62
N LEU A 10 -2.40 3.93 -15.61
CA LEU A 10 -1.64 4.81 -14.73
C LEU A 10 -0.25 5.15 -15.27
N ASN A 11 0.22 4.38 -16.25
CA ASN A 11 1.55 4.52 -16.82
C ASN A 11 2.61 4.48 -15.70
N GLU A 12 2.52 3.49 -14.83
CA GLU A 12 3.42 3.18 -13.71
C GLU A 12 4.17 1.84 -13.99
N GLY A 13 4.14 1.36 -15.23
CA GLY A 13 4.68 0.06 -15.62
C GLY A 13 6.16 0.05 -15.99
N SER A 14 6.82 -1.09 -15.82
CA SER A 14 8.17 -1.34 -16.32
C SER A 14 8.17 -1.79 -17.79
N GLU A 15 9.31 -1.64 -18.48
CA GLU A 15 9.47 -2.12 -19.87
C GLU A 15 9.21 -3.63 -20.00
N GLU A 16 9.60 -4.42 -19.00
CA GLU A 16 9.37 -5.87 -18.96
C GLU A 16 7.88 -6.21 -18.91
N ALA A 17 7.09 -5.46 -18.15
CA ALA A 17 5.66 -5.66 -18.09
C ALA A 17 4.99 -5.37 -19.44
N PHE A 18 5.46 -4.35 -20.18
CA PHE A 18 5.01 -4.10 -21.55
C PHE A 18 5.40 -5.22 -22.53
N ALA A 19 6.61 -5.79 -22.38
CA ALA A 19 7.07 -6.88 -23.23
C ALA A 19 6.26 -8.17 -23.02
N THR A 20 5.83 -8.44 -21.79
CA THR A 20 5.12 -9.68 -21.43
C THR A 20 3.60 -9.54 -21.40
N GLY A 21 3.08 -8.31 -21.34
CA GLY A 21 1.66 -8.02 -21.10
C GLY A 21 1.22 -8.33 -19.67
N HIS A 22 2.16 -8.52 -18.74
CA HIS A 22 1.88 -8.89 -17.36
C HIS A 22 2.64 -7.99 -16.38
N ASP A 23 1.89 -7.38 -15.47
CA ASP A 23 2.45 -6.74 -14.28
C ASP A 23 2.72 -7.83 -13.23
N ARG A 24 3.98 -8.30 -13.19
CA ARG A 24 4.44 -9.37 -12.31
C ARG A 24 5.84 -9.06 -11.80
N ASP A 25 6.13 -9.46 -10.56
CA ASP A 25 7.47 -9.46 -10.00
C ASP A 25 7.74 -10.78 -9.24
N ARG A 26 8.95 -10.92 -8.67
CA ARG A 26 9.36 -12.11 -7.91
C ARG A 26 8.53 -12.40 -6.65
N PHE A 27 7.84 -11.40 -6.09
CA PHE A 27 7.00 -11.60 -4.91
C PHE A 27 5.70 -12.31 -5.27
N ASP A 28 5.27 -12.28 -6.53
CA ASP A 28 4.00 -12.89 -6.94
C ASP A 28 3.97 -14.41 -6.75
N ASP A 29 5.13 -15.07 -6.75
CA ASP A 29 5.28 -16.51 -6.49
C ASP A 29 5.17 -16.87 -5.00
N VAL A 30 5.39 -15.90 -4.11
CA VAL A 30 5.41 -16.08 -2.66
C VAL A 30 4.31 -15.29 -1.93
N CYS A 31 3.54 -14.47 -2.62
CA CYS A 31 2.43 -13.77 -2.01
C CYS A 31 1.12 -14.56 -2.18
N ASP A 32 0.21 -14.36 -1.25
CA ASP A 32 -1.19 -14.71 -1.44
C ASP A 32 -1.88 -13.58 -2.23
N HIS A 33 -2.92 -13.92 -2.99
CA HIS A 33 -3.63 -12.96 -3.84
C HIS A 33 -5.12 -13.02 -3.54
N ILE A 34 -5.71 -11.86 -3.24
CA ILE A 34 -7.16 -11.70 -3.14
C ILE A 34 -7.64 -11.10 -4.46
N VAL A 35 -8.71 -11.67 -5.00
CA VAL A 35 -9.37 -11.17 -6.21
C VAL A 35 -10.87 -11.01 -5.97
N VAL A 36 -11.45 -10.03 -6.65
CA VAL A 36 -12.90 -9.92 -6.84
C VAL A 36 -13.18 -10.28 -8.29
N GLU A 37 -14.04 -11.26 -8.47
CA GLU A 37 -14.45 -11.76 -9.78
C GLU A 37 -15.90 -11.42 -10.06
N ARG A 38 -16.20 -11.13 -11.32
CA ARG A 38 -17.58 -11.09 -11.80
C ARG A 38 -18.10 -12.50 -12.00
N ILE A 39 -19.21 -12.83 -11.35
CA ILE A 39 -19.79 -14.18 -11.42
C ILE A 39 -20.21 -14.53 -12.85
N GLU A 40 -20.72 -13.56 -13.62
CA GLU A 40 -21.31 -13.86 -14.93
C GLU A 40 -20.27 -14.29 -15.97
N CYS A 41 -19.02 -13.84 -15.85
CA CYS A 41 -17.98 -14.07 -16.86
C CYS A 41 -16.59 -14.43 -16.31
N GLY A 42 -16.44 -14.57 -14.99
CA GLY A 42 -15.17 -14.91 -14.33
C GLY A 42 -14.09 -13.83 -14.41
N SER A 43 -14.41 -12.62 -14.86
CA SER A 43 -13.40 -11.57 -15.03
C SER A 43 -12.98 -11.01 -13.66
N VAL A 44 -11.68 -10.96 -13.40
CA VAL A 44 -11.12 -10.30 -12.21
C VAL A 44 -11.21 -8.78 -12.35
N ILE A 45 -11.94 -8.13 -11.45
CA ILE A 45 -12.23 -6.68 -11.46
C ILE A 45 -11.60 -5.92 -10.31
N GLY A 46 -11.07 -6.60 -9.30
CA GLY A 46 -10.32 -6.00 -8.20
C GLY A 46 -9.31 -6.98 -7.62
N THR A 47 -8.19 -6.50 -7.10
CA THR A 47 -7.20 -7.37 -6.46
C THR A 47 -6.36 -6.64 -5.40
N TYR A 48 -5.83 -7.44 -4.48
CA TYR A 48 -4.75 -7.12 -3.56
C TYR A 48 -3.76 -8.28 -3.51
N ARG A 49 -2.49 -7.96 -3.31
CA ARG A 49 -1.43 -8.90 -2.95
C ARG A 49 -1.16 -8.84 -1.44
N LEU A 50 -0.96 -9.99 -0.81
CA LEU A 50 -0.78 -10.13 0.63
C LEU A 50 0.44 -11.01 0.95
N GLN A 51 1.20 -10.62 1.97
CA GLN A 51 2.33 -11.40 2.47
C GLN A 51 2.41 -11.34 3.99
N THR A 52 2.47 -12.48 4.68
CA THR A 52 2.73 -12.47 6.13
C THR A 52 4.19 -12.16 6.42
N GLY A 53 4.50 -11.58 7.58
CA GLY A 53 5.87 -11.29 7.98
C GLY A 53 6.77 -12.51 8.12
N LEU A 54 6.19 -13.66 8.50
CA LEU A 54 6.90 -14.94 8.49
C LEU A 54 7.25 -15.40 7.07
N ARG A 55 6.35 -15.23 6.10
CA ARG A 55 6.64 -15.57 4.70
C ARG A 55 7.67 -14.63 4.09
N ALA A 56 7.61 -13.34 4.47
CA ALA A 56 8.63 -12.35 4.13
C ALA A 56 10.02 -12.78 4.62
N LEU A 57 10.12 -13.23 5.88
CA LEU A 57 11.39 -13.70 6.49
C LEU A 57 11.97 -14.92 5.78
N GLN A 58 11.12 -15.82 5.31
CA GLN A 58 11.53 -17.07 4.66
C GLN A 58 11.81 -16.92 3.15
N SER A 59 11.45 -15.79 2.55
CA SER A 59 11.46 -15.60 1.10
C SER A 59 12.35 -14.40 0.69
N HIS A 60 11.78 -13.37 0.09
CA HIS A 60 12.50 -12.23 -0.48
C HIS A 60 12.52 -10.99 0.43
N GLY A 61 12.10 -11.12 1.70
CA GLY A 61 11.79 -9.98 2.56
C GLY A 61 10.43 -9.36 2.24
N TYR A 62 10.14 -8.21 2.85
CA TYR A 62 8.99 -7.39 2.49
C TYR A 62 9.26 -6.64 1.19
N TYR A 63 8.24 -6.41 0.37
CA TYR A 63 8.36 -5.57 -0.81
C TYR A 63 8.76 -4.14 -0.43
N SER A 64 8.11 -3.59 0.60
CA SER A 64 8.36 -2.24 1.13
C SER A 64 9.76 -2.07 1.74
N ALA A 65 10.48 -3.15 2.05
CA ALA A 65 11.88 -3.08 2.47
C ALA A 65 12.84 -2.70 1.34
N GLN A 66 12.37 -2.73 0.08
CA GLN A 66 13.11 -2.18 -1.06
C GLN A 66 13.03 -0.66 -1.11
N GLU A 67 12.09 -0.05 -0.39
CA GLU A 67 11.84 1.40 -0.40
C GLU A 67 12.19 2.06 0.94
N PHE A 68 11.98 1.37 2.05
CA PHE A 68 12.09 1.90 3.41
C PHE A 68 12.93 1.00 4.33
N ASP A 69 13.53 1.60 5.36
CA ASP A 69 14.14 0.83 6.44
C ASP A 69 13.06 0.22 7.34
N LEU A 70 12.88 -1.11 7.30
CA LEU A 70 11.86 -1.77 8.12
C LEU A 70 12.38 -2.30 9.47
N SER A 71 13.61 -1.95 9.85
CA SER A 71 14.19 -2.34 11.14
C SER A 71 13.29 -2.04 12.35
N PRO A 72 12.56 -0.90 12.42
CA PRO A 72 11.64 -0.60 13.53
C PRO A 72 10.50 -1.61 13.70
N TYR A 73 10.13 -2.35 12.65
CA TYR A 73 8.98 -3.24 12.63
C TYR A 73 9.34 -4.72 12.83
N GLU A 74 10.62 -5.04 13.02
CA GLU A 74 11.08 -6.42 13.15
C GLU A 74 10.40 -7.16 14.31
N SER A 75 10.22 -6.47 15.44
CA SER A 75 9.50 -7.01 16.61
C SER A 75 8.01 -7.24 16.37
N LEU A 76 7.43 -6.66 15.31
CA LEU A 76 6.02 -6.78 14.94
C LEU A 76 5.78 -7.91 13.93
N ARG A 77 6.85 -8.38 13.27
CA ARG A 77 6.83 -9.24 12.07
C ARG A 77 5.88 -10.43 12.18
N GLU A 78 5.88 -11.13 13.30
CA GLU A 78 5.09 -12.36 13.48
C GLU A 78 3.58 -12.13 13.28
N ARG A 79 3.09 -10.93 13.60
CA ARG A 79 1.68 -10.54 13.49
C ARG A 79 1.45 -9.45 12.43
N THR A 80 2.37 -9.29 11.49
CA THR A 80 2.28 -8.30 10.40
C THR A 80 1.91 -8.94 9.08
N ILE A 81 1.01 -8.31 8.33
CA ILE A 81 0.74 -8.61 6.92
C ILE A 81 1.09 -7.38 6.07
N GLU A 82 1.88 -7.59 5.03
CA GLU A 82 2.10 -6.59 3.99
C GLU A 82 1.00 -6.67 2.93
N LEU A 83 0.45 -5.51 2.57
CA LEU A 83 -0.54 -5.33 1.51
C LEU A 83 0.07 -4.52 0.37
N GLY A 84 -0.21 -4.91 -0.86
CA GLY A 84 0.25 -4.18 -2.05
C GLY A 84 -0.52 -4.53 -3.31
N ARG A 85 -0.10 -3.95 -4.44
CA ARG A 85 -0.67 -4.17 -5.78
C ARG A 85 -2.20 -4.02 -5.80
N ALA A 86 -2.71 -3.06 -5.04
CA ALA A 86 -4.14 -2.78 -4.94
C ALA A 86 -4.63 -2.10 -6.21
N CYS A 87 -5.51 -2.76 -6.96
CA CYS A 87 -6.13 -2.12 -8.13
C CYS A 87 -7.56 -2.60 -8.35
N ILE A 88 -8.39 -1.70 -8.90
CA ILE A 88 -9.76 -1.99 -9.32
C ILE A 88 -9.89 -1.53 -10.77
N HIS A 89 -10.46 -2.39 -11.61
CA HIS A 89 -10.74 -2.11 -13.02
C HIS A 89 -11.52 -0.80 -13.14
N ARG A 90 -11.15 0.06 -14.10
CA ARG A 90 -11.69 1.42 -14.25
C ARG A 90 -13.22 1.47 -14.20
N ASP A 91 -13.88 0.56 -14.92
CA ASP A 91 -15.34 0.49 -15.02
C ASP A 91 -16.04 -0.07 -13.75
N HIS A 92 -15.26 -0.51 -12.76
CA HIS A 92 -15.74 -1.15 -11.54
C HIS A 92 -15.22 -0.49 -10.26
N ARG A 93 -14.75 0.77 -10.33
CA ARG A 93 -14.30 1.57 -9.17
C ARG A 93 -15.45 2.02 -8.27
N LEU A 94 -16.21 1.05 -7.81
CA LEU A 94 -17.39 1.18 -6.96
C LEU A 94 -17.01 0.87 -5.51
N PRO A 95 -17.64 1.54 -4.51
CA PRO A 95 -17.40 1.27 -3.09
C PRO A 95 -17.56 -0.22 -2.71
N GLU A 96 -18.47 -0.92 -3.37
CA GLU A 96 -18.79 -2.33 -3.13
C GLU A 96 -17.61 -3.26 -3.43
N VAL A 97 -16.88 -3.02 -4.53
CA VAL A 97 -15.70 -3.83 -4.91
C VAL A 97 -14.59 -3.64 -3.88
N LEU A 98 -14.33 -2.39 -3.48
CA LEU A 98 -13.37 -2.09 -2.44
C LEU A 98 -13.77 -2.73 -1.09
N ASN A 99 -15.06 -2.67 -0.74
CA ASN A 99 -15.58 -3.30 0.48
C ASN A 99 -15.42 -4.83 0.45
N LEU A 100 -15.62 -5.50 -0.69
CA LEU A 100 -15.39 -6.93 -0.83
C LEU A 100 -13.92 -7.30 -0.62
N LEU A 101 -13.00 -6.54 -1.25
CA LEU A 101 -11.56 -6.70 -1.03
C LEU A 101 -11.21 -6.55 0.46
N TRP A 102 -11.68 -5.49 1.12
CA TRP A 102 -11.40 -5.25 2.53
C TRP A 102 -12.00 -6.29 3.48
N LYS A 103 -13.20 -6.83 3.18
CA LYS A 103 -13.77 -7.95 3.94
C LYS A 103 -12.90 -9.21 3.81
N ALA A 104 -12.41 -9.50 2.60
CA ALA A 104 -11.53 -10.64 2.38
C ALA A 104 -10.18 -10.44 3.10
N ILE A 105 -9.61 -9.23 3.07
CA ILE A 105 -8.39 -8.87 3.80
C ILE A 105 -8.61 -9.01 5.32
N ALA A 106 -9.72 -8.54 5.86
CA ALA A 106 -10.03 -8.66 7.27
C ALA A 106 -10.18 -10.13 7.71
N ARG A 107 -10.86 -10.96 6.90
CA ARG A 107 -10.94 -12.40 7.12
C ARG A 107 -9.55 -13.05 7.11
N TYR A 108 -8.73 -12.73 6.10
CA TYR A 108 -7.36 -13.23 6.01
C TYR A 108 -6.52 -12.83 7.24
N ALA A 109 -6.60 -11.57 7.67
CA ALA A 109 -5.91 -11.08 8.85
C ALA A 109 -6.31 -11.83 10.12
N LYS A 110 -7.62 -12.09 10.30
CA LYS A 110 -8.14 -12.88 11.41
C LYS A 110 -7.65 -14.33 11.38
N GLU A 111 -7.68 -14.97 10.22
CA GLU A 111 -7.20 -16.34 10.02
C GLU A 111 -5.70 -16.50 10.31
N ARG A 112 -4.92 -15.42 10.22
CA ARG A 112 -3.47 -15.40 10.48
C ARG A 112 -3.08 -14.77 11.83
N ASP A 113 -4.03 -14.45 12.70
CA ASP A 113 -3.82 -13.70 13.95
C ASP A 113 -2.95 -12.44 13.76
N ALA A 114 -3.19 -11.73 12.66
CA ALA A 114 -2.49 -10.49 12.38
C ALA A 114 -3.03 -9.36 13.25
N ARG A 115 -2.10 -8.55 13.76
CA ARG A 115 -2.37 -7.28 14.43
C ARG A 115 -2.06 -6.10 13.52
N TRP A 116 -1.03 -6.21 12.68
CA TRP A 116 -0.53 -5.09 11.90
C TRP A 116 -0.73 -5.32 10.41
N MET A 117 -1.12 -4.26 9.71
CA MET A 117 -1.02 -4.19 8.25
C MET A 117 -0.03 -3.11 7.86
N ILE A 118 0.90 -3.45 6.97
CA ILE A 118 1.90 -2.52 6.42
C ILE A 118 1.81 -2.49 4.90
N GLY A 119 2.18 -1.38 4.27
CA GLY A 119 2.29 -1.32 2.81
C GLY A 119 2.47 0.10 2.28
N CYS A 120 2.93 0.21 1.04
CA CYS A 120 3.10 1.48 0.36
C CYS A 120 1.79 1.93 -0.29
N CYS A 121 1.49 3.22 -0.17
CA CYS A 121 0.46 3.89 -0.96
C CYS A 121 1.10 4.98 -1.80
N SER A 122 0.88 4.90 -3.10
CA SER A 122 1.59 5.72 -4.08
C SER A 122 0.80 6.98 -4.45
N LEU A 123 1.55 8.06 -4.66
CA LEU A 123 1.15 9.25 -5.38
C LEU A 123 1.80 9.19 -6.77
N ASN A 124 1.00 9.28 -7.84
CA ASN A 124 1.51 9.31 -9.21
C ASN A 124 2.11 10.70 -9.50
N SER A 125 3.38 10.87 -9.15
CA SER A 125 4.14 12.11 -9.30
C SER A 125 5.64 11.82 -9.22
N GLN A 126 6.44 12.71 -9.78
CA GLN A 126 7.90 12.78 -9.63
C GLN A 126 8.34 14.15 -9.08
N ASP A 127 7.38 15.01 -8.72
CA ASP A 127 7.64 16.31 -8.13
C ASP A 127 7.84 16.16 -6.62
N ALA A 128 9.09 16.27 -6.16
CA ALA A 128 9.43 16.19 -4.75
C ALA A 128 8.67 17.22 -3.90
N ALA A 129 8.42 18.43 -4.43
CA ALA A 129 7.69 19.45 -3.70
C ALA A 129 6.23 19.05 -3.45
N GLU A 130 5.62 18.33 -4.39
CA GLU A 130 4.30 17.74 -4.23
C GLU A 130 4.28 16.62 -3.18
N GLY A 131 5.27 15.72 -3.20
CA GLY A 131 5.42 14.67 -2.19
C GLY A 131 5.54 15.24 -0.77
N TRP A 132 6.42 16.22 -0.58
CA TRP A 132 6.59 16.92 0.69
C TRP A 132 5.35 17.70 1.11
N SER A 133 4.68 18.37 0.17
CA SER A 133 3.43 19.08 0.42
C SER A 133 2.34 18.15 0.96
N VAL A 134 2.16 16.99 0.34
CA VAL A 134 1.24 15.95 0.84
C VAL A 134 1.66 15.46 2.22
N PHE A 135 2.94 15.15 2.42
CA PHE A 135 3.46 14.67 3.71
C PHE A 135 3.21 15.67 4.85
N ARG A 136 3.40 16.97 4.62
CA ARG A 136 3.08 18.02 5.61
C ARG A 136 1.62 18.01 6.02
N GLY A 137 0.71 17.80 5.08
CA GLY A 137 -0.72 17.64 5.35
C GLY A 137 -1.08 16.40 6.18
N LEU A 138 -0.14 15.46 6.34
CA LEU A 138 -0.33 14.19 7.04
C LEU A 138 0.26 14.15 8.44
N LYS A 139 0.69 15.30 9.00
CA LYS A 139 1.32 15.40 10.32
C LYS A 139 0.53 14.71 11.45
N GLU A 140 -0.79 14.90 11.47
CA GLU A 140 -1.69 14.32 12.48
C GLU A 140 -1.94 12.81 12.28
N TYR A 141 -1.48 12.24 11.17
CA TYR A 141 -1.63 10.83 10.83
C TYR A 141 -0.33 10.04 11.02
N GLN A 142 0.72 10.63 11.60
CA GLN A 142 1.98 9.91 11.78
C GLN A 142 1.91 8.87 12.90
N VAL A 143 2.71 7.81 12.78
CA VAL A 143 2.95 6.82 13.83
C VAL A 143 3.73 7.42 15.00
N GLU A 144 3.74 6.71 16.14
CA GLU A 144 4.58 7.04 17.28
C GLU A 144 6.09 7.04 16.92
N GLU A 145 6.89 7.83 17.63
CA GLU A 145 8.31 8.06 17.33
C GLU A 145 9.11 6.76 17.08
N HIS A 146 8.92 5.74 17.92
CA HIS A 146 9.66 4.47 17.83
C HIS A 146 9.26 3.60 16.62
N LEU A 147 8.17 3.95 15.94
CA LEU A 147 7.72 3.29 14.71
C LEU A 147 8.01 4.13 13.47
N ARG A 148 8.66 5.29 13.62
CA ARG A 148 9.03 6.11 12.47
C ARG A 148 10.18 5.49 11.70
N THR A 149 10.16 5.67 10.38
CA THR A 149 11.24 5.22 9.50
C THR A 149 11.57 6.27 8.43
N LEU A 150 12.62 6.00 7.66
CA LEU A 150 13.06 6.78 6.53
C LEU A 150 13.10 5.91 5.26
N PRO A 151 12.94 6.52 4.09
CA PRO A 151 13.30 5.89 2.82
C PRO A 151 14.76 5.47 2.82
N LEU A 152 15.06 4.42 2.04
CA LEU A 152 16.44 4.06 1.73
C LEU A 152 17.17 5.23 1.07
N PRO A 153 18.50 5.39 1.26
CA PRO A 153 19.22 6.57 0.80
C PRO A 153 19.02 6.94 -0.67
N ALA A 154 18.92 5.94 -1.57
CA ALA A 154 18.74 6.15 -3.00
C ALA A 154 17.35 6.69 -3.39
N LEU A 155 16.36 6.57 -2.50
CA LEU A 155 14.96 6.92 -2.72
C LEU A 155 14.53 8.16 -1.91
N ARG A 156 15.46 8.78 -1.18
CA ARG A 156 15.18 10.02 -0.46
C ARG A 156 14.99 11.18 -1.43
N MET A 157 14.09 12.08 -1.07
CA MET A 157 13.89 13.34 -1.77
C MET A 157 14.59 14.45 -0.99
N GLU A 158 15.15 15.42 -1.72
CA GLU A 158 15.58 16.67 -1.10
C GLU A 158 14.38 17.37 -0.45
N PRO A 159 14.49 17.85 0.80
CA PRO A 159 13.42 18.60 1.45
C PRO A 159 12.99 19.80 0.62
N ALA A 160 11.69 19.92 0.37
CA ALA A 160 11.13 21.11 -0.27
C ALA A 160 10.78 22.15 0.79
N GLY A 161 10.98 23.44 0.47
CA GLY A 161 10.62 24.56 1.34
C GLY A 161 9.13 24.57 1.73
N ASP A 162 8.83 25.28 2.82
CA ASP A 162 7.49 25.32 3.45
C ASP A 162 6.49 26.28 2.78
N GLU A 163 6.86 26.84 1.63
CA GLU A 163 6.09 27.94 0.98
C GLU A 163 4.94 27.45 0.09
N ALA A 164 4.84 26.14 -0.17
CA ALA A 164 3.82 25.57 -1.06
C ALA A 164 2.53 25.19 -0.33
N GLU A 165 1.38 25.45 -0.98
CA GLU A 165 0.05 25.01 -0.55
C GLU A 165 0.02 23.49 -0.32
N VAL A 166 -0.62 23.05 0.77
CA VAL A 166 -0.75 21.64 1.15
C VAL A 166 -1.67 20.93 0.16
N LYS A 167 -1.10 20.01 -0.62
CA LYS A 167 -1.83 19.19 -1.58
C LYS A 167 -2.56 18.05 -0.88
N GLN A 168 -3.69 17.64 -1.45
CA GLN A 168 -4.48 16.55 -0.92
C GLN A 168 -3.82 15.19 -1.22
N PRO A 169 -3.74 14.27 -0.24
CA PRO A 169 -3.26 12.92 -0.48
C PRO A 169 -4.15 12.16 -1.48
N PRO A 170 -3.64 11.13 -2.19
CA PRO A 170 -4.43 10.29 -3.08
C PRO A 170 -5.70 9.73 -2.43
N LYS A 171 -6.77 9.51 -3.23
CA LYS A 171 -8.06 9.00 -2.73
C LYS A 171 -7.92 7.69 -1.96
N LEU A 172 -7.02 6.81 -2.41
CA LEU A 172 -6.75 5.53 -1.77
C LEU A 172 -6.09 5.73 -0.40
N LEU A 173 -5.06 6.58 -0.32
CA LEU A 173 -4.42 6.94 0.95
C LEU A 173 -5.43 7.52 1.95
N ARG A 174 -6.29 8.46 1.52
CA ARG A 174 -7.37 8.99 2.38
C ARG A 174 -8.29 7.90 2.90
N SER A 175 -8.58 6.89 2.08
CA SER A 175 -9.42 5.76 2.47
C SER A 175 -8.73 4.89 3.53
N TYR A 176 -7.42 4.69 3.43
CA TYR A 176 -6.62 3.97 4.44
C TYR A 176 -6.54 4.75 5.74
N LEU A 177 -6.31 6.06 5.68
CA LEU A 177 -6.29 6.94 6.85
C LEU A 177 -7.64 6.95 7.58
N ALA A 178 -8.74 7.00 6.84
CA ALA A 178 -10.09 6.90 7.39
C ALA A 178 -10.38 5.54 8.05
N LEU A 179 -9.71 4.48 7.59
CA LEU A 179 -9.76 3.16 8.21
C LEU A 179 -8.93 3.07 9.50
N GLY A 180 -7.96 3.96 9.69
CA GLY A 180 -7.07 3.95 10.86
C GLY A 180 -5.60 3.76 10.54
N ALA A 181 -5.22 3.71 9.24
CA ALA A 181 -3.82 3.72 8.87
C ALA A 181 -3.12 5.01 9.35
N ARG A 182 -1.82 4.90 9.52
CA ARG A 182 -0.89 5.96 9.91
C ARG A 182 0.30 5.97 8.96
N ILE A 183 0.94 7.13 8.85
CA ILE A 183 2.11 7.34 8.00
C ILE A 183 3.38 7.06 8.80
N CYS A 184 4.23 6.21 8.25
CA CYS A 184 5.43 5.73 8.93
C CYS A 184 6.61 6.70 8.90
N GLY A 185 6.62 7.67 7.99
CA GLY A 185 7.73 8.61 7.87
C GLY A 185 7.71 9.36 6.56
N GLU A 186 8.86 9.95 6.22
CA GLU A 186 9.06 10.69 4.97
C GLU A 186 8.79 9.81 3.75
N PRO A 187 8.22 10.37 2.66
CA PRO A 187 7.94 9.60 1.45
C PRO A 187 9.21 9.26 0.64
N ALA A 188 9.15 8.16 -0.09
CA ALA A 188 10.18 7.70 -1.02
C ALA A 188 9.84 8.12 -2.46
N ILE A 189 10.82 8.49 -3.28
CA ILE A 189 10.61 8.74 -4.72
C ILE A 189 11.07 7.53 -5.55
N ASP A 190 10.11 6.81 -6.12
CA ASP A 190 10.34 5.71 -7.02
C ASP A 190 10.35 6.23 -8.47
N ARG A 191 11.53 6.18 -9.10
CA ARG A 191 11.71 6.64 -10.48
C ARG A 191 11.36 5.58 -11.52
N GLU A 192 11.37 4.31 -11.12
CA GLU A 192 11.01 3.20 -12.00
C GLU A 192 9.50 3.19 -12.23
N PHE A 193 8.73 3.22 -11.14
CA PHE A 193 7.27 3.25 -11.18
C PHE A 193 6.70 4.66 -11.34
N ARG A 194 7.56 5.69 -11.30
CA ARG A 194 7.20 7.11 -11.45
C ARG A 194 6.21 7.59 -10.38
N THR A 195 6.43 7.13 -9.15
CA THR A 195 5.60 7.39 -7.98
C THR A 195 6.39 8.06 -6.85
N ILE A 196 5.64 8.66 -5.93
CA ILE A 196 6.11 9.01 -4.60
C ILE A 196 5.32 8.15 -3.61
N ASP A 197 6.02 7.33 -2.85
CA ASP A 197 5.44 6.29 -2.02
C ASP A 197 5.44 6.67 -0.55
N PHE A 198 4.31 6.39 0.10
CA PHE A 198 4.11 6.60 1.53
C PHE A 198 3.96 5.24 2.20
N LEU A 199 4.89 4.88 3.07
CA LEU A 199 4.74 3.70 3.90
C LEU A 199 3.65 3.94 4.93
N THR A 200 2.68 3.02 4.98
CA THR A 200 1.55 3.06 5.90
C THR A 200 1.57 1.87 6.86
N LEU A 201 1.13 2.10 8.09
CA LEU A 201 0.95 1.08 9.12
C LEU A 201 -0.44 1.21 9.74
N MET A 202 -1.09 0.08 10.03
CA MET A 202 -2.40 0.03 10.68
C MET A 202 -2.40 -0.99 11.81
N ASP A 203 -2.78 -0.57 13.02
CA ASP A 203 -3.00 -1.45 14.17
C ASP A 203 -4.47 -1.89 14.20
N LEU A 204 -4.72 -3.15 13.90
CA LEU A 204 -6.06 -3.75 13.85
C LEU A 204 -6.71 -3.80 15.25
N GLU A 205 -5.92 -3.84 16.32
CA GLU A 205 -6.42 -3.85 17.70
C GLU A 205 -6.82 -2.45 18.20
N ARG A 206 -6.37 -1.38 17.52
CA ARG A 206 -6.69 0.03 17.86
C ARG A 206 -7.69 0.67 16.90
N LEU A 207 -8.32 -0.11 16.04
CA LEU A 207 -9.36 0.41 15.15
C LEU A 207 -10.52 0.99 15.95
N HIS A 208 -11.04 2.11 15.47
CA HIS A 208 -12.27 2.67 16.03
C HIS A 208 -13.40 1.61 15.96
N PRO A 209 -14.23 1.41 17.00
CA PRO A 209 -15.22 0.32 17.03
C PRO A 209 -16.12 0.24 15.79
N ARG A 210 -16.54 1.39 15.24
CA ARG A 210 -17.30 1.45 13.98
C ARG A 210 -16.54 0.89 12.77
N MET A 211 -15.22 1.11 12.70
CA MET A 211 -14.38 0.58 11.62
C MET A 211 -14.09 -0.90 11.83
N ALA A 212 -13.82 -1.32 13.07
CA ALA A 212 -13.67 -2.72 13.42
C ALA A 212 -14.92 -3.52 13.04
N ALA A 213 -16.11 -3.06 13.41
CA ALA A 213 -17.37 -3.72 13.07
C ALA A 213 -17.60 -3.81 11.55
N ARG A 214 -17.18 -2.77 10.79
CA ARG A 214 -17.28 -2.79 9.33
C ARG A 214 -16.37 -3.84 8.68
N LEU A 215 -15.19 -4.09 9.25
CA LEU A 215 -14.20 -5.01 8.71
C LEU A 215 -14.39 -6.45 9.19
N PHE A 216 -14.67 -6.64 10.48
CA PHE A 216 -14.65 -7.94 11.15
C PHE A 216 -16.03 -8.52 11.50
N GLY A 217 -17.11 -7.77 11.26
CA GLY A 217 -18.48 -8.13 11.63
C GLY A 217 -18.80 -7.82 13.09
#